data_AF-A0A533VUX2-F1
#
_entry.id   AF-A0A533VUX2-F1
#
_cell.length_a   1.000
_cell.length_b   1.000
_cell.length_c   1.000
_cell.angle_alpha   90.00
_cell.angle_beta   90.00
_cell.angle_gamma   90.00
#
_symmetry.space_group_name_H-M   'P 1'
#
loop_
_entity.id
_entity.type
_entity.pdbx_description
1 polymer ?
#
loop_
_entity_poly.entity_id
_entity_poly.type
_entity_poly.pdbx_seq_one_letter_code
_entity_poly.pdbx_strand_id
1 'polypeptide(L)'
;MKKTGLSEDEVELVLGVLLTNLHVIPSKDIMANWKGAEEIMVGIDRSDTPFVAAALSLPCDGIWSDDLHLKRQKRVKVWNTKEVLGLL
;
A
#
# COMPACT_ATOMS: atom_id res chain seq x y z
N MET A 1 16.25 12.63 2.57
CA MET A 1 17.65 13.12 2.58
C MET A 1 18.64 12.01 2.19
N LYS A 2 19.34 11.32 3.12
CA LYS A 2 20.51 10.47 2.77
C LYS A 2 20.27 9.34 1.76
N LYS A 3 19.07 8.75 1.70
CA LYS A 3 18.75 7.68 0.73
C LYS A 3 18.46 8.20 -0.68
N THR A 4 18.02 9.45 -0.81
CA THR A 4 17.61 10.06 -2.08
C THR A 4 18.68 10.97 -2.67
N GLY A 5 19.61 11.46 -1.85
CA GLY A 5 20.60 12.47 -2.25
C GLY A 5 20.03 13.88 -2.38
N LEU A 6 18.72 14.04 -2.18
CA LEU A 6 18.01 15.32 -2.26
C LEU A 6 18.10 16.10 -0.94
N SER A 7 18.04 17.42 -1.05
CA SER A 7 17.79 18.36 0.05
C SER A 7 16.36 18.24 0.59
N GLU A 8 16.08 18.93 1.69
CA GLU A 8 14.80 18.79 2.40
C GLU A 8 13.69 19.42 1.58
N ASP A 9 13.92 20.64 1.11
CA ASP A 9 13.03 21.38 0.21
C ASP A 9 12.73 20.60 -1.08
N GLU A 10 13.72 19.90 -1.65
CA GLU A 10 13.51 19.07 -2.84
C GLU A 10 12.64 17.83 -2.53
N VAL A 11 12.84 17.20 -1.38
CA VAL A 11 11.98 16.09 -0.95
C VAL A 11 10.55 16.57 -0.70
N GLU A 12 10.39 17.71 -0.03
CA GLU A 12 9.09 18.29 0.24
C GLU A 12 8.35 18.66 -1.06
N LEU A 13 9.05 19.26 -2.01
CA LEU A 13 8.49 19.58 -3.33
C LEU A 13 8.02 18.32 -4.06
N VAL A 14 8.87 17.30 -4.15
CA VAL A 14 8.54 16.04 -4.86
C VAL A 14 7.38 15.34 -4.17
N LEU A 15 7.38 15.25 -2.84
CA LEU A 15 6.27 14.68 -2.10
C LEU A 15 4.99 15.48 -2.34
N GLY A 16 5.04 16.82 -2.29
CA GLY A 16 3.88 17.66 -2.56
C GLY A 16 3.22 17.34 -3.91
N VAL A 17 4.01 17.18 -4.97
CA VAL A 17 3.53 16.80 -6.30
C VAL A 17 2.96 15.37 -6.33
N LEU A 18 3.59 14.42 -5.64
CA LEU A 18 3.07 13.04 -5.57
C LEU A 18 1.73 12.97 -4.82
N LEU A 19 1.61 13.72 -3.72
CA LEU A 19 0.43 13.72 -2.86
C LEU A 19 -0.78 14.40 -3.51
N THR A 20 -0.61 15.25 -4.54
CA THR A 20 -1.75 15.92 -5.20
C THR A 20 -2.69 14.97 -5.93
N ASN A 21 -2.21 13.76 -6.27
CA ASN A 21 -2.99 12.74 -6.97
C ASN A 21 -3.42 11.58 -6.05
N LEU A 22 -3.41 11.78 -4.73
CA LEU A 22 -3.88 10.77 -3.78
C LEU A 22 -5.37 10.84 -3.53
N HIS A 23 -5.99 9.65 -3.50
CA HIS A 23 -7.32 9.46 -2.95
C HIS A 23 -7.22 8.92 -1.53
N VAL A 24 -7.65 9.70 -0.53
CA VAL A 24 -7.61 9.28 0.88
C VAL A 24 -8.86 8.46 1.19
N ILE A 25 -8.65 7.22 1.63
CA ILE A 25 -9.73 6.28 1.96
C ILE A 25 -10.10 6.45 3.45
N PRO A 26 -11.35 6.80 3.79
CA PRO A 26 -11.81 6.83 5.17
C PRO A 26 -11.75 5.45 5.84
N SER A 27 -11.27 5.38 7.08
CA SER A 27 -11.14 4.08 7.79
C SER A 27 -12.46 3.32 7.91
N LYS A 28 -13.59 4.03 8.02
CA LYS A 28 -14.94 3.43 8.08
C LYS A 28 -15.24 2.56 6.83
N ASP A 29 -14.68 2.92 5.68
CA ASP A 29 -14.98 2.26 4.40
C ASP A 29 -14.22 0.93 4.25
N ILE A 30 -13.25 0.66 5.12
CA ILE A 30 -12.47 -0.60 5.14
C ILE A 30 -12.84 -1.51 6.31
N MET A 31 -13.65 -1.02 7.27
CA MET A 31 -13.97 -1.76 8.50
C MET A 31 -14.69 -3.09 8.23
N ALA A 32 -15.52 -3.15 7.18
CA ALA A 32 -16.27 -4.35 6.82
C ALA A 32 -15.37 -5.57 6.54
N ASN A 33 -14.16 -5.34 6.01
CA ASN A 33 -13.18 -6.38 5.71
C ASN A 33 -12.03 -6.44 6.72
N TRP A 34 -12.05 -5.61 7.78
CA TRP A 34 -10.93 -5.52 8.72
C TRP A 34 -10.60 -6.86 9.37
N LYS A 35 -11.62 -7.56 9.89
CA LYS A 35 -11.43 -8.85 10.56
C LYS A 35 -10.83 -9.90 9.62
N GLY A 36 -11.34 -9.98 8.39
CA GLY A 36 -10.80 -10.92 7.39
C GLY A 36 -9.36 -10.59 7.01
N ALA A 37 -9.02 -9.31 6.88
CA ALA A 37 -7.65 -8.86 6.63
C ALA A 37 -6.71 -9.19 7.80
N GLU A 38 -7.18 -9.00 9.04
CA GLU A 38 -6.41 -9.32 10.24
C GLU A 38 -6.12 -10.82 10.34
N GLU A 39 -7.10 -11.67 10.07
CA GLU A 39 -6.95 -13.13 10.04
C GLU A 39 -5.90 -13.58 9.00
N ILE A 40 -5.79 -12.87 7.88
CA ILE A 40 -4.77 -13.12 6.85
C ILE A 40 -3.38 -12.71 7.35
N MET A 41 -3.29 -11.58 8.05
CA MET A 41 -2.01 -10.93 8.37
C MET A 41 -1.45 -11.29 9.75
N VAL A 42 -2.24 -11.88 10.65
CA VAL A 42 -1.83 -12.19 12.04
C VAL A 42 -0.58 -13.09 12.13
N GLY A 43 -0.36 -13.99 11.16
CA GLY A 43 0.82 -14.86 11.08
C GLY A 43 1.97 -14.31 10.24
N ILE A 44 1.85 -13.07 9.75
CA ILE A 44 2.80 -12.44 8.81
C ILE A 44 3.31 -11.14 9.42
N ASP A 45 2.46 -10.11 9.41
CA ASP A 45 2.68 -8.80 10.01
C ASP A 45 1.31 -8.14 10.24
N ARG A 46 0.86 -8.10 11.49
CA ARG A 46 -0.46 -7.55 11.83
C ARG A 46 -0.56 -6.06 11.51
N SER A 47 0.56 -5.33 11.47
CA SER A 47 0.55 -3.89 11.19
C SER A 47 0.17 -3.56 9.74
N ASP A 48 0.30 -4.54 8.84
CA ASP A 48 -0.07 -4.42 7.42
C ASP A 48 -1.55 -4.73 7.13
N THR A 49 -2.33 -5.09 8.16
CA THR A 49 -3.78 -5.33 8.06
C THR A 49 -4.55 -4.23 7.31
N PRO A 50 -4.31 -2.92 7.54
CA PRO A 50 -5.06 -1.86 6.87
C PRO A 50 -4.95 -1.92 5.35
N PHE A 51 -3.79 -2.28 4.79
CA PHE A 51 -3.59 -2.35 3.34
C PHE A 51 -4.37 -3.49 2.70
N VAL A 52 -4.39 -4.65 3.35
CA VAL A 52 -5.19 -5.80 2.91
C VAL A 52 -6.69 -5.50 3.05
N ALA A 53 -7.10 -4.86 4.15
CA ALA A 53 -8.49 -4.45 4.36
C ALA A 53 -8.95 -3.45 3.28
N ALA A 54 -8.11 -2.47 2.94
CA ALA A 54 -8.41 -1.51 1.88
C ALA A 54 -8.56 -2.19 0.51
N ALA A 55 -7.63 -3.05 0.14
CA ALA A 55 -7.68 -3.75 -1.15
C ALA A 55 -8.87 -4.71 -1.28
N LEU A 56 -9.35 -5.28 -0.17
CA LEU A 56 -10.56 -6.10 -0.15
C LEU A 56 -11.86 -5.28 -0.20
N SER A 57 -11.81 -4.01 0.17
CA SER A 57 -13.00 -3.14 0.30
C SER A 57 -13.23 -2.25 -0.92
N LEU A 58 -12.21 -2.09 -1.77
CA LEU A 58 -12.23 -1.15 -2.89
C LEU A 58 -12.07 -1.88 -4.22
N PRO A 59 -12.67 -1.37 -5.31
CA PRO A 59 -12.42 -1.87 -6.64
C PRO A 59 -10.98 -1.51 -7.05
N CYS A 60 -10.07 -2.46 -6.91
CA CYS A 60 -8.66 -2.31 -7.30
C CYS A 60 -8.05 -3.65 -7.75
N ASP A 61 -6.95 -3.58 -8.49
CA ASP A 61 -6.23 -4.75 -9.01
C ASP A 61 -5.23 -5.36 -8.01
N GLY A 62 -5.14 -4.79 -6.80
CA GLY A 62 -4.28 -5.24 -5.73
C GLY A 62 -3.49 -4.13 -5.05
N ILE A 63 -2.47 -4.52 -4.29
CA ILE A 63 -1.59 -3.61 -3.56
C ILE A 63 -0.30 -3.42 -4.36
N TRP A 64 0.13 -2.19 -4.54
CA TRP A 64 1.48 -1.90 -5.02
C TRP A 64 2.41 -1.69 -3.82
N SER A 65 3.33 -2.63 -3.59
CA SER A 65 4.35 -2.54 -2.56
C SER A 65 5.54 -3.46 -2.86
N ASP A 66 6.74 -2.98 -2.55
CA ASP A 66 7.96 -3.79 -2.55
C ASP A 66 8.15 -4.57 -1.23
N ASP A 67 7.21 -4.45 -0.28
CA ASP A 67 7.26 -5.16 1.00
C ASP A 67 7.00 -6.67 0.82
N LEU A 68 7.96 -7.47 1.29
CA LEU A 68 7.90 -8.92 1.24
C LEU A 68 6.88 -9.53 2.22
N HIS A 69 6.53 -8.85 3.32
CA HIS A 69 5.49 -9.30 4.23
C HIS A 69 4.13 -9.36 3.51
N LEU A 70 3.75 -8.28 2.82
CA LEU A 70 2.54 -8.24 2.00
C LEU A 70 2.53 -9.29 0.89
N LYS A 71 3.69 -9.62 0.29
CA LYS A 71 3.79 -10.70 -0.72
C LYS A 71 3.60 -12.12 -0.16
N ARG A 72 3.72 -12.32 1.16
CA ARG A 72 3.52 -13.65 1.79
C ARG A 72 2.06 -14.06 1.83
N GLN A 73 1.12 -13.12 1.94
CA GLN A 73 -0.30 -13.45 1.82
C GLN A 73 -0.68 -13.71 0.36
N LYS A 74 -1.73 -14.51 0.14
CA LYS A 74 -2.17 -14.95 -1.21
C LYS A 74 -3.57 -14.49 -1.58
N ARG A 75 -4.23 -13.72 -0.71
CA ARG A 75 -5.62 -13.30 -0.87
C ARG A 75 -5.77 -12.13 -1.84
N VAL A 76 -4.84 -11.19 -1.78
CA VAL A 76 -4.79 -9.97 -2.59
C VAL A 76 -3.52 -10.02 -3.43
N LYS A 77 -3.62 -9.64 -4.71
CA LYS A 77 -2.46 -9.52 -5.59
C LYS A 77 -1.55 -8.40 -5.07
N VAL A 78 -0.25 -8.67 -4.98
CA VAL A 78 0.75 -7.66 -4.62
C VAL A 78 1.74 -7.50 -5.76
N TRP A 79 1.88 -6.27 -6.23
CA TRP A 79 2.77 -5.87 -7.31
C TRP A 79 3.97 -5.15 -6.72
N ASN A 80 5.17 -5.51 -7.14
CA ASN A 80 6.37 -4.73 -6.87
C ASN A 80 6.51 -3.63 -7.93
N THR A 81 7.41 -2.68 -7.70
CA THR A 81 7.58 -1.53 -8.60
C THR A 81 7.96 -1.94 -10.03
N LYS A 82 8.80 -2.96 -10.18
CA LYS A 82 9.19 -3.49 -11.50
C LYS A 82 8.00 -4.10 -12.24
N GLU A 83 7.13 -4.82 -11.55
CA GLU A 83 5.94 -5.44 -12.11
C GLU A 83 4.94 -4.37 -12.56
N VAL A 84 4.70 -3.33 -11.76
CA VAL A 84 3.83 -2.19 -12.15
C VAL A 84 4.37 -1.47 -13.38
N LEU A 85 5.67 -1.19 -13.43
CA LEU A 85 6.29 -0.55 -14.60
C LEU A 85 6.19 -1.39 -15.87
N GLY A 86 6.08 -2.72 -15.75
CA GLY A 86 5.85 -3.60 -16.89
C GLY A 86 4.41 -3.63 -17.40
N LEU A 87 3.46 -2.98 -16.70
CA LEU A 87 2.05 -2.86 -17.08
C LEU A 87 1.73 -1.52 -17.76
N LEU A 88 2.65 -0.56 -17.71
CA LEU A 88 2.56 0.77 -18.32
C LEU A 88 3.23 0.77 -19.70
#